data_AF-A0A0C2ZU79-F1
#
_entry.id   AF-A0A0C2ZU79-F1
#
_cell.length_a   1.000
_cell.length_b   1.000
_cell.length_c   1.000
_cell.angle_alpha   90.00
_cell.angle_beta   90.00
_cell.angle_gamma   90.00
#
_symmetry.space_group_name_H-M   'P 1'
#
loop_
_entity.id
_entity.type
_entity.pdbx_description
1 polymer ?
#
loop_
_entity_poly.entity_id
_entity_poly.type
_entity_poly.pdbx_seq_one_letter_code
_entity_poly.pdbx_strand_id
1 'polypeptide(L)' 'MELKLARKTLKSKPKTVALEKIEEELEKNTILYFDNENSHKELKEMLEYYENKGYSVYMREVKYGLDEGEYIYEVHIVR' A
#
# COMPACT_ATOMS: atom_id res chain seq x y z
N MET A 1 10.84 2.09 -7.11
CA MET A 1 9.66 1.21 -7.24
C MET A 1 8.44 2.09 -7.34
N GLU A 2 7.50 1.73 -8.20
CA GLU A 2 6.23 2.44 -8.38
C GLU A 2 5.10 1.54 -7.89
N LEU A 3 4.41 1.95 -6.83
CA LEU A 3 3.31 1.18 -6.23
C LEU A 3 1.98 1.76 -6.68
N LYS A 4 0.99 0.91 -6.94
CA LYS A 4 -0.37 1.33 -7.30
C LYS A 4 -1.22 1.52 -6.05
N LEU A 5 -1.70 2.74 -5.81
CA LEU A 5 -2.66 3.02 -4.75
C LEU A 5 -4.04 2.48 -5.12
N ALA A 6 -4.78 2.06 -4.10
CA ALA A 6 -6.14 1.57 -4.22
C ALA A 6 -7.05 2.63 -4.88
N ARG A 7 -7.88 2.17 -5.81
CA ARG A 7 -8.83 3.02 -6.53
C ARG A 7 -10.00 3.37 -5.61
N LYS A 8 -10.41 4.65 -5.59
CA LYS A 8 -11.61 5.08 -4.85
C LYS A 8 -12.91 4.57 -5.49
N THR A 9 -12.88 4.22 -6.77
CA THR A 9 -14.01 3.66 -7.52
C THR A 9 -13.49 2.63 -8.51
N LEU A 10 -14.23 1.54 -8.74
CA LEU A 10 -13.86 0.41 -9.60
C LEU A 10 -13.46 0.83 -11.03
N LYS A 11 -14.04 1.93 -11.54
CA LYS A 11 -13.77 2.45 -12.90
C LYS A 11 -12.62 3.48 -12.97
N SER A 12 -12.05 3.89 -11.84
CA SER A 12 -10.96 4.87 -11.85
C SER A 12 -9.64 4.22 -12.26
N LYS A 13 -8.78 4.97 -12.95
CA LYS A 13 -7.41 4.52 -13.25
C LYS A 13 -6.61 4.39 -11.94
N PRO A 14 -5.84 3.31 -11.76
CA PRO A 14 -4.95 3.18 -10.61
C PRO A 14 -3.93 4.32 -10.62
N LYS A 15 -3.74 4.96 -9.47
CA LYS A 15 -2.70 5.97 -9.32
C LYS A 15 -1.41 5.28 -8.89
N THR A 16 -0.35 5.45 -9.67
CA THR A 16 0.98 5.05 -9.24
C THR A 16 1.60 6.11 -8.35
N VAL A 17 2.27 5.67 -7.30
CA VAL A 17 3.01 6.52 -6.36
C VAL A 17 4.43 5.98 -6.23
N ALA A 18 5.40 6.89 -6.24
CA ALA A 18 6.79 6.56 -5.96
C ALA A 18 7.01 6.52 -4.45
N LEU A 19 7.94 5.67 -4.00
CA LEU A 19 8.23 5.49 -2.58
C LEU A 19 8.61 6.81 -1.87
N GLU A 20 9.31 7.71 -2.56
CA GLU A 20 9.67 9.04 -2.05
C GLU A 20 8.44 9.89 -1.68
N LYS A 21 7.38 9.85 -2.51
CA LYS A 21 6.13 10.56 -2.21
C LYS A 21 5.40 9.95 -1.03
N ILE A 22 5.52 8.64 -0.83
CA ILE A 22 4.95 7.96 0.34
C ILE A 22 5.64 8.48 1.61
N GLU A 23 6.96 8.69 1.57
CA GLU A 23 7.70 9.28 2.70
C GLU A 23 7.23 10.70 3.04
N GLU A 24 6.94 11.53 2.03
CA GLU A 24 6.36 12.85 2.26
C GLU A 24 4.93 12.79 2.84
N GLU A 25 4.13 11.81 2.43
CA GLU A 25 2.76 11.65 2.94
C GLU A 25 2.68 10.94 4.30
N LEU A 26 3.73 10.21 4.70
CA LEU A 26 3.82 9.51 5.97
C LEU A 26 3.77 10.44 7.19
N GLU A 27 4.18 11.69 7.04
CA GLU A 27 4.04 12.71 8.10
C GLU A 27 2.58 13.04 8.43
N LYS A 28 1.65 12.76 7.51
CA LYS A 28 0.21 13.09 7.64
C LYS A 28 -0.67 11.85 7.72
N ASN A 29 -0.30 10.79 7.02
CA ASN A 29 -1.10 9.59 6.86
C ASN A 29 -0.28 8.35 7.26
N THR A 30 -0.71 7.68 8.33
CA THR A 30 -0.11 6.44 8.84
C THR A 30 -0.63 5.20 8.10
N ILE A 31 -1.76 5.31 7.39
CA ILE A 31 -2.46 4.19 6.74
C ILE A 31 -2.54 4.44 5.24
N LEU A 32 -2.08 3.47 4.46
CA LEU A 32 -2.05 3.50 3.00
C LEU A 32 -2.78 2.28 2.44
N TYR A 33 -3.52 2.49 1.35
CA TYR A 33 -4.24 1.43 0.67
C TYR A 33 -3.65 1.22 -0.72
N PHE A 34 -3.24 -0.02 -1.02
CA PHE A 34 -2.67 -0.43 -2.30
C PHE A 34 -3.62 -1.37 -3.04
N ASP A 35 -3.60 -1.28 -4.36
CA ASP A 35 -4.38 -2.11 -5.26
C ASP A 35 -3.86 -3.57 -5.24
N ASN A 36 -4.74 -4.57 -5.42
CA ASN A 36 -4.32 -5.97 -5.46
C ASN A 36 -3.55 -6.33 -6.74
N GLU A 37 -3.53 -5.46 -7.74
CA GLU A 37 -2.66 -5.59 -8.90
C GLU A 37 -1.16 -5.40 -8.59
N ASN A 38 -0.79 -4.98 -7.38
CA ASN A 38 0.61 -4.88 -6.99
C ASN A 38 1.21 -6.27 -6.76
N SER A 39 2.48 -6.44 -7.17
CA SER A 39 3.21 -7.66 -6.84
C SER A 39 3.49 -7.73 -5.34
N HIS A 40 3.17 -8.87 -4.73
CA HIS A 40 3.44 -9.10 -3.30
C HIS A 40 4.92 -8.91 -2.95
N LYS A 41 5.82 -9.19 -3.89
CA LYS A 41 7.26 -8.95 -3.73
C LYS A 41 7.58 -7.46 -3.55
N GLU A 42 7.01 -6.59 -4.38
CA GLU A 42 7.26 -5.15 -4.33
C GLU A 42 6.73 -4.53 -3.03
N LEU A 43 5.58 -4.99 -2.55
CA LEU A 43 5.04 -4.58 -1.24
C LEU A 43 5.95 -5.03 -0.11
N LYS A 44 6.47 -6.26 -0.16
CA LYS A 44 7.40 -6.77 0.85
C LYS A 44 8.71 -5.97 0.89
N GLU A 45 9.28 -5.66 -0.27
CA GLU A 45 10.49 -4.82 -0.36
C GLU A 45 10.26 -3.43 0.25
N MET A 46 9.05 -2.87 0.08
CA MET A 46 8.65 -1.60 0.69
C MET A 46 8.52 -1.72 2.21
N LEU A 47 7.91 -2.80 2.73
CA LEU A 47 7.83 -3.05 4.17
C LEU A 47 9.23 -3.15 4.79
N GLU A 48 10.11 -3.98 4.21
CA GLU A 48 11.48 -4.17 4.69
C GLU A 48 12.27 -2.84 4.67
N TYR A 49 12.06 -2.00 3.67
CA TYR A 49 12.67 -0.67 3.62
C TYR A 49 12.30 0.20 4.83
N TYR A 50 11.02 0.22 5.20
CA TYR A 50 10.53 1.00 6.34
C TYR A 50 10.93 0.37 7.69
N GLU A 51 10.93 -0.96 7.81
CA GLU A 51 11.44 -1.65 9.02
C GLU A 51 12.91 -1.32 9.28
N ASN A 52 13.74 -1.34 8.23
CA ASN A 52 15.16 -0.97 8.34
C ASN A 52 15.38 0.50 8.73
N LYS A 53 14.41 1.37 8.44
CA LYS A 53 14.41 2.77 8.91
C LYS A 53 13.88 2.94 10.34
N GLY A 54 13.44 1.85 10.99
CA GLY A 54 12.93 1.86 12.36
C GLY A 54 11.43 2.14 12.47
N TYR A 55 10.67 2.00 11.38
CA TYR A 55 9.21 2.07 11.43
C TYR A 55 8.62 0.68 11.68
N SER A 56 7.56 0.63 12.47
CA SER A 56 6.71 -0.54 12.59
C SER A 56 5.71 -0.56 11.44
N VAL A 57 5.83 -1.55 10.56
CA VAL A 57 4.90 -1.73 9.44
C VAL A 57 4.01 -2.94 9.62
N TYR A 58 2.74 -2.79 9.29
CA TYR A 58 1.74 -3.86 9.33
C TYR A 58 0.94 -3.86 8.04
N MET A 59 0.90 -5.00 7.36
CA MET A 59 0.13 -5.18 6.13
C MET A 59 -0.97 -6.21 6.36
N ARG A 60 -2.17 -5.93 5.87
CA ARG A 60 -3.26 -6.91 5.76
C ARG A 60 -4.01 -6.77 4.45
N GLU A 61 -4.71 -7.85 4.08
CA GLU A 61 -5.64 -7.84 2.96
C GLU A 61 -7.03 -7.47 3.46
N VAL A 62 -7.64 -6.47 2.84
CA VAL A 62 -9.01 -6.01 3.12
C VAL A 62 -9.89 -6.40 1.95
N LYS A 63 -10.76 -7.38 2.17
CA LYS A 63 -11.75 -7.83 1.18
C LYS A 63 -12.93 -6.87 1.17
N TYR A 64 -13.33 -6.42 -0.01
CA TYR A 64 -14.52 -5.59 -0.22
C TYR A 64 -15.63 -6.33 -0.98
N GLY A 65 -15.35 -7.55 -1.43
CA GLY A 65 -16.31 -8.43 -2.09
C GLY A 65 -16.11 -9.89 -1.72
N LEU A 66 -16.87 -10.76 -2.39
CA LEU A 66 -16.87 -12.19 -2.11
C LEU A 66 -15.90 -12.96 -3.00
N ASP A 67 -15.52 -12.37 -4.14
CA ASP A 67 -14.57 -12.97 -5.07
C ASP A 67 -13.12 -12.86 -4.54
N GLU A 68 -12.29 -13.85 -4.90
CA GLU A 68 -10.87 -13.88 -4.51
C GLU A 68 -10.07 -12.70 -5.05
N GLY A 69 -10.55 -12.05 -6.12
CA GLY A 69 -9.96 -10.85 -6.70
C GLY A 69 -10.45 -9.53 -6.10
N GLU A 70 -11.39 -9.56 -5.14
CA GLU A 70 -12.02 -8.34 -4.60
C GLU A 70 -11.43 -7.95 -3.24
N TYR A 71 -10.13 -7.62 -3.25
CA TYR A 71 -9.42 -7.15 -2.07
C TYR A 71 -8.45 -6.01 -2.40
N ILE A 72 -8.01 -5.32 -1.36
CA ILE A 72 -6.93 -4.32 -1.40
C ILE A 72 -5.94 -4.62 -0.28
N TYR A 73 -4.71 -4.17 -0.42
CA TYR A 73 -3.74 -4.21 0.67
C TYR A 73 -3.88 -2.95 1.52
N GLU A 74 -4.03 -3.10 2.82
CA GLU A 74 -3.95 -2.02 3.79
C GLU A 74 -2.62 -2.13 4.52
N VAL A 75 -1.81 -1.07 4.42
CA VAL A 75 -0.48 -0.99 5.03
C VAL A 75 -0.48 0.14 6.03
N HIS A 76 -0.14 -0.18 7.28
CA HIS A 76 0.05 0.75 8.36
C HIS A 76 1.55 0.92 8.57
N ILE A 77 2.01 2.17 8.63
CA ILE A 77 3.41 2.51 8.87
C ILE A 77 3.42 3.44 10.06
N VAL A 78 3.81 2.90 11.22
CA VAL A 78 3.83 3.59 12.52
C VAL A 78 5.28 3.77 12.94
N ARG A 79 5.61 4.86 13.62
CA ARG A 79 6.93 5.07 14.21
C ARG A 79 6.93 4.75 15.69
#